data_AF-A0A1W9UG02-F1
#
_entry.id   AF-A0A1W9UG02-F1
#
_cell.length_a   1.000
_cell.length_b   1.000
_cell.length_c   1.000
_cell.angle_alpha   90.00
_cell.angle_beta   90.00
_cell.angle_gamma   90.00
#
_symmetry.space_group_name_H-M   'P 1'
#
loop_
_entity.id
_entity.type
_entity.pdbx_description
1 polymer ?
#
loop_
_entity_poly.entity_id
_entity_poly.type
_entity_poly.pdbx_seq_one_letter_code
_entity_poly.pdbx_strand_id
1 'polypeptide(L)'
;MSEQALQQTNFAPIVQAVFDDLDMQQLTVFRRLSGAQRLQQAFDLCDWAHSLITASIRSRYPHISEIELGKRLRRRMSGNTVL
;
A
#
# COMPACT_ATOMS: atom_id res chain seq x y z
N MET A 1 12.52 47.46 11.59
CA MET A 1 12.23 46.71 10.35
C MET A 1 13.19 45.54 10.33
N SER A 2 12.87 44.42 10.98
CA SER A 2 11.87 43.39 10.62
C SER A 2 12.50 42.36 9.69
N GLU A 3 13.07 41.31 10.27
CA GLU A 3 13.19 40.00 9.63
C GLU A 3 13.43 38.99 10.75
N GLN A 4 12.31 38.58 11.38
CA GLN A 4 12.27 37.45 12.28
C GLN A 4 12.69 36.22 11.49
N ALA A 5 13.82 35.63 11.88
CA ALA A 5 14.29 34.35 11.40
C ALA A 5 13.16 33.31 11.57
N LEU A 6 12.62 32.86 10.44
CA LEU A 6 11.70 31.72 10.36
C LEU A 6 12.38 30.51 10.99
N GLN A 7 12.07 30.23 12.25
CA GLN A 7 12.38 28.96 12.89
C GLN A 7 11.74 27.86 12.04
N GLN A 8 12.56 27.07 11.34
CA GLN A 8 12.11 25.84 10.69
C GLN A 8 11.67 24.87 11.80
N THR A 9 10.36 24.82 12.08
CA THR A 9 9.81 23.87 13.04
C THR A 9 10.04 22.45 12.52
N ASN A 10 10.79 21.65 13.28
CA ASN A 10 10.98 20.24 12.97
C ASN A 10 9.71 19.46 13.37
N PHE A 11 8.92 19.06 12.38
CA PHE A 11 7.68 18.29 12.58
C PHE A 11 7.88 16.78 12.72
N ALA A 12 9.09 16.26 12.46
CA ALA A 12 9.37 14.82 12.52
C ALA A 12 8.87 14.12 13.81
N PRO A 13 9.11 14.64 15.03
CA PRO A 13 8.61 13.99 16.24
C PRO A 13 7.09 13.97 16.35
N ILE A 14 6.41 15.00 15.84
CA ILE A 14 4.95 15.09 15.83
C ILE A 14 4.38 14.05 14.86
N VAL A 15 4.98 13.96 13.67
CA VAL A 15 4.60 12.97 12.66
C VAL A 15 4.77 11.55 13.19
N GLN A 16 5.90 11.26 13.84
CA GLN A 16 6.14 9.94 14.44
C GLN A 16 5.08 9.58 15.49
N ALA A 17 4.78 10.50 16.42
CA ALA A 17 3.80 10.26 17.47
C ALA A 17 2.39 9.97 16.91
N VAL A 18 2.01 10.62 15.81
CA VAL A 18 0.72 10.36 15.13
C VAL A 18 0.68 8.97 14.51
N PHE A 19 1.77 8.52 13.87
CA PHE A 19 1.84 7.17 13.31
C PHE A 19 1.86 6.10 14.40
N ASP A 20 2.57 6.31 15.50
CA ASP A 20 2.58 5.39 16.63
C ASP A 20 1.17 5.20 17.22
N ASP A 21 0.40 6.29 17.37
CA ASP A 21 -1.00 6.20 17.83
C ASP A 21 -1.89 5.45 16.83
N LEU A 22 -1.71 5.72 15.53
CA LEU A 22 -2.45 5.03 14.47
C LEU A 22 -2.20 3.52 14.51
N ASP A 23 -0.94 3.10 14.67
CA ASP A 23 -0.56 1.69 14.76
C ASP A 23 -1.25 1.00 15.96
N MET A 24 -1.30 1.66 17.11
CA MET A 24 -1.98 1.15 18.30
C MET A 24 -3.49 1.01 18.10
N GLN A 25 -4.12 1.95 17.38
CA GLN A 25 -5.53 1.87 17.01
C GLN A 25 -5.79 0.71 16.04
N GLN A 26 -4.93 0.52 15.04
CA GLN A 26 -5.02 -0.60 14.10
C GLN A 26 -4.91 -1.95 14.81
N LEU A 27 -3.98 -2.10 15.76
CA LEU A 27 -3.86 -3.30 16.57
C LEU A 27 -5.13 -3.59 17.38
N THR A 28 -5.77 -2.55 17.92
CA THR A 28 -7.02 -2.69 18.65
C THR A 28 -8.14 -3.20 17.77
N VAL A 29 -8.27 -2.69 16.55
CA VAL A 29 -9.24 -3.18 15.56
C VAL A 29 -8.94 -4.62 15.17
N PHE A 30 -7.69 -4.93 14.84
CA PHE A 30 -7.27 -6.26 14.42
C PHE A 30 -7.52 -7.33 15.49
N ARG A 31 -7.33 -6.99 16.77
CA ARG A 31 -7.62 -7.90 17.89
C ARG A 31 -9.10 -8.26 18.02
N ARG A 32 -10.01 -7.38 17.57
CA ARG A 32 -11.47 -7.63 17.60
C ARG A 32 -11.95 -8.56 16.49
N LEU A 33 -11.11 -8.83 15.49
CA LEU A 33 -11.45 -9.71 14.38
C LEU A 33 -11.29 -11.18 14.78
N SER A 34 -12.27 -11.99 14.40
CA SER A 34 -12.16 -13.44 14.43
C SER A 34 -11.07 -13.92 13.47
N GLY A 35 -10.58 -15.15 13.66
CA GLY A 35 -9.59 -15.75 12.74
C GLY A 35 -10.08 -15.76 11.28
N ALA A 36 -11.36 -16.07 11.06
CA ALA A 36 -11.96 -16.06 9.73
C ALA A 36 -11.98 -14.66 9.10
N GLN A 37 -12.28 -13.62 9.88
CA GLN A 37 -12.27 -12.23 9.39
C GLN A 37 -10.87 -11.77 9.02
N ARG A 38 -9.84 -12.18 9.77
CA ARG A 38 -8.43 -11.85 9.43
C ARG A 38 -8.01 -12.52 8.12
N LEU A 39 -8.40 -13.78 7.91
CA LEU A 39 -8.13 -14.47 6.65
C LEU A 39 -8.86 -13.79 5.49
N GLN A 40 -10.13 -13.41 5.68
CA GLN A 40 -10.89 -12.68 4.66
C GLN A 40 -10.18 -11.38 4.28
N GLN A 41 -9.75 -10.57 5.25
CA GLN A 41 -9.00 -9.34 4.97
C GLN A 41 -7.70 -9.60 4.20
N ALA A 42 -6.99 -10.70 4.50
CA ALA A 42 -5.78 -11.05 3.77
C ALA A 42 -6.08 -11.41 2.31
N PHE A 43 -7.17 -12.15 2.04
CA PHE A 43 -7.60 -12.46 0.67
C PHE A 43 -8.09 -11.21 -0.07
N ASP A 44 -8.87 -10.35 0.59
CA ASP A 44 -9.33 -9.07 0.02
C ASP A 44 -8.15 -8.19 -0.40
N LEU A 45 -7.08 -8.17 0.40
CA LEU A 45 -5.86 -7.43 0.07
C LEU A 45 -5.13 -8.03 -1.14
N CYS A 46 -5.06 -9.36 -1.24
CA CYS A 46 -4.50 -10.05 -2.40
C CYS A 46 -5.28 -9.74 -3.69
N ASP A 47 -6.61 -9.79 -3.63
CA ASP A 47 -7.49 -9.50 -4.77
C ASP A 47 -7.38 -8.03 -5.19
N TRP A 48 -7.29 -7.12 -4.23
CA TRP A 48 -7.03 -5.71 -4.48
C TRP A 48 -5.68 -5.50 -5.18
N ALA A 49 -4.60 -6.10 -4.66
CA ALA A 49 -3.27 -5.99 -5.25
C ALA A 49 -3.24 -6.55 -6.69
N HIS A 50 -3.90 -7.68 -6.91
CA HIS A 50 -4.07 -8.28 -8.23
C HIS A 50 -4.78 -7.35 -9.21
N SER A 51 -5.89 -6.76 -8.78
CA SER A 51 -6.69 -5.83 -9.57
C SER A 51 -5.92 -4.55 -9.90
N LEU A 52 -5.21 -4.00 -8.92
CA LEU A 52 -4.37 -2.81 -9.08
C LEU A 52 -3.27 -3.03 -10.12
N ILE A 53 -2.52 -4.14 -10.00
CA ILE A 53 -1.44 -4.45 -10.94
C ILE A 53 -2.01 -4.71 -12.35
N THR A 54 -3.13 -5.42 -12.44
CA THR A 54 -3.82 -5.68 -13.71
C THR A 54 -4.23 -4.38 -14.40
N ALA A 55 -4.88 -3.47 -13.67
CA ALA A 55 -5.27 -2.17 -14.17
C ALA A 55 -4.05 -1.35 -14.64
N SER A 56 -2.97 -1.34 -13.85
CA SER A 56 -1.71 -0.69 -14.21
C SER A 56 -1.10 -1.25 -15.51
N ILE A 57 -1.11 -2.57 -15.70
CA ILE A 57 -0.59 -3.21 -16.92
C ILE A 57 -1.47 -2.83 -18.12
N ARG A 58 -2.79 -2.96 -18.00
CA ARG A 58 -3.74 -2.63 -19.08
C ARG A 58 -3.71 -1.15 -19.45
N SER A 59 -3.50 -0.26 -18.48
CA SER A 59 -3.30 1.17 -18.74
C SER A 59 -2.09 1.43 -19.65
N ARG A 60 -1.01 0.64 -19.51
CA ARG A 60 0.19 0.74 -20.36
C ARG A 60 0.08 -0.06 -21.67
N TYR A 61 -0.70 -1.13 -21.67
CA TYR A 61 -0.88 -2.04 -22.81
C TYR A 61 -2.37 -2.38 -23.01
N PRO A 62 -3.17 -1.48 -23.64
CA PRO A 62 -4.64 -1.61 -23.68
C PRO A 62 -5.16 -2.87 -24.38
N HIS A 63 -4.40 -3.41 -25.33
CA HIS A 63 -4.78 -4.60 -26.12
C HIS A 63 -3.92 -5.83 -25.77
N ILE A 64 -3.33 -5.85 -24.58
CA ILE A 64 -2.55 -7.00 -24.13
C ILE A 64 -3.41 -8.27 -24.12
N SER A 65 -2.86 -9.38 -24.58
CA SER A 65 -3.54 -10.67 -24.46
C SER A 65 -3.55 -11.14 -23.01
N GLU A 66 -4.58 -11.90 -22.61
CA GLU A 66 -4.68 -12.43 -21.25
C GLU A 66 -3.49 -13.31 -20.85
N ILE A 67 -2.91 -14.05 -21.81
CA ILE A 67 -1.70 -14.85 -21.60
C ILE A 67 -0.51 -13.97 -21.22
N GLU A 68 -0.31 -12.87 -21.94
CA GLU A 68 0.81 -11.95 -21.70
C GLU A 68 0.58 -11.10 -20.44
N LEU A 69 -0.68 -10.72 -20.15
CA LEU A 69 -1.08 -10.09 -18.90
C LEU A 69 -0.71 -10.97 -17.70
N GLY A 70 -1.07 -12.25 -17.74
CA GLY A 70 -0.76 -13.21 -16.66
C GLY A 70 0.75 -13.39 -16.45
N LYS A 71 1.55 -13.41 -17.53
CA LYS A 71 3.02 -13.44 -17.43
C LYS A 71 3.57 -12.20 -16.71
N ARG A 72 3.12 -11.01 -17.10
CA ARG A 72 3.58 -9.74 -16.53
C ARG A 72 3.13 -9.56 -15.09
N LEU A 73 1.91 -9.94 -14.78
CA LEU A 73 1.36 -9.94 -13.44
C LEU A 73 2.19 -10.82 -12.50
N ARG A 74 2.46 -12.08 -12.89
CA ARG A 74 3.31 -12.98 -12.11
C ARG A 74 4.71 -12.41 -11.88
N ARG A 75 5.31 -11.78 -12.89
CA ARG A 75 6.63 -11.14 -12.76
C ARG A 75 6.62 -9.99 -11.75
N ARG A 76 5.55 -9.17 -11.72
CA ARG A 76 5.42 -8.07 -10.75
C ARG A 76 5.16 -8.58 -9.33
N MET A 77 4.29 -9.57 -9.19
CA MET A 77 3.94 -10.13 -7.87
C MET A 77 5.05 -10.93 -7.22
N SER A 78 5.91 -11.59 -8.01
CA SER A 78 7.05 -12.34 -7.46
C SER A 78 8.20 -11.46 -6.99
N GLY A 79 8.08 -10.13 -7.11
CA GLY A 79 9.16 -9.19 -6.84
C GLY A 79 10.35 -9.30 -7.80
N ASN A 80 10.28 -10.20 -8.79
CA ASN A 80 11.37 -10.47 -9.72
C ASN A 80 11.33 -9.46 -10.87
N THR A 81 11.62 -8.21 -10.54
CA THR A 81 11.65 -7.09 -11.46
C THR A 81 13.02 -7.06 -12.14
N VAL A 82 13.18 -7.86 -13.20
CA VAL A 82 14.27 -7.59 -14.15
C VAL A 82 13.86 -6.33 -14.91
N LEU A 83 14.58 -5.24 -14.65
CA LEU A 83 14.51 -3.96 -15.37
C LEU A 83 14.84 -4.16 -16.86
#